data_AF-A0A6P7YLL0-F1
#
_entry.id   AF-A0A6P7YLL0-F1
#
_cell.length_a   1.000
_cell.length_b   1.000
_cell.length_c   1.000
_cell.angle_alpha   90.00
_cell.angle_beta   90.00
_cell.angle_gamma   90.00
#
_symmetry.space_group_name_H-M   'P 1'
#
loop_
_entity.id
_entity.type
_entity.pdbx_description
1 polymer ?
#
loop_
_entity_poly.entity_id
_entity_poly.type
_entity_poly.pdbx_seq_one_letter_code
_entity_poly.pdbx_strand_id
1 'polypeptide(L)'
;MVHTLVNKSTQLQSDSEEPSDSEQASFSTPEFSSPERSKPKIGSSLYDEEGAKIVKDLMAKAEKNGVVITLPVDFTIADKFDENAATKEASVKSGIPAGWLGLDCGPESVKKFVEAVGRAKQIVWNGPVGVFEWDKFAKGTKAVMDKVVEVTGKGCITIIGGGDTATCCAKWDTEDKVSHVSTGGGASLELLEGKVLPGVDALSSI
;
A
#
# COMPACT_ATOMS: atom_id res chain seq x y z
N MET A 1 -5.00 16.38 1.07
CA MET A 1 -3.89 15.42 0.82
C MET A 1 -4.23 14.12 1.55
N VAL A 2 -5.00 13.25 0.89
CA VAL A 2 -5.33 11.90 1.39
C VAL A 2 -4.12 11.03 1.05
N HIS A 3 -3.44 10.48 2.06
CA HIS A 3 -2.36 9.52 1.84
C HIS A 3 -2.99 8.14 1.82
N THR A 4 -3.25 7.61 0.63
CA THR A 4 -3.77 6.24 0.48
C THR A 4 -2.59 5.29 0.35
N LEU A 5 -2.37 4.44 1.36
CA LEU A 5 -1.52 3.26 1.25
C LEU A 5 -2.39 2.15 0.63
N VAL A 6 -2.39 2.07 -0.70
CA VAL A 6 -3.04 0.97 -1.43
C VAL A 6 -1.96 -0.04 -1.81
N ASN A 7 -2.01 -1.22 -1.20
CA ASN A 7 -1.31 -2.38 -1.76
C ASN A 7 -2.24 -2.98 -2.83
N LYS A 8 -1.95 -2.70 -4.10
CA LYS A 8 -2.83 -3.01 -5.23
C LYS A 8 -2.64 -4.46 -5.68
N SER A 9 -3.03 -5.42 -4.83
CA SER A 9 -2.96 -6.86 -5.14
C SER A 9 -4.24 -7.43 -5.75
N THR A 10 -5.28 -6.62 -5.98
CA THR A 10 -6.55 -7.13 -6.50
C THR A 10 -7.33 -6.05 -7.24
N GLN A 11 -7.73 -6.37 -8.48
CA GLN A 11 -8.76 -5.71 -9.32
C GLN A 11 -8.27 -4.56 -10.24
N LEU A 12 -8.34 -4.80 -11.56
CA LEU A 12 -8.17 -3.84 -12.66
C LEU A 12 -9.38 -3.94 -13.60
N GLN A 13 -10.01 -2.82 -13.93
CA GLN A 13 -10.63 -2.55 -15.24
C GLN A 13 -11.02 -1.06 -15.41
N SER A 14 -10.49 -0.48 -16.51
CA SER A 14 -10.97 0.59 -17.43
C SER A 14 -11.47 1.94 -16.85
N ASP A 15 -11.34 3.14 -17.45
CA ASP A 15 -11.17 3.62 -18.82
C ASP A 15 -10.47 5.00 -18.89
N SER A 16 -10.12 5.39 -20.12
CA SER A 16 -9.34 6.53 -20.64
C SER A 16 -10.04 7.90 -20.65
N GLU A 17 -9.26 9.00 -20.54
CA GLU A 17 -9.30 10.20 -21.43
C GLU A 17 -8.31 11.32 -20.99
N GLU A 18 -7.68 11.99 -21.99
CA GLU A 18 -6.72 13.13 -21.93
C GLU A 18 -7.46 14.49 -22.08
N PRO A 19 -6.97 15.68 -21.62
CA PRO A 19 -5.86 16.39 -22.30
C PRO A 19 -5.00 17.44 -21.52
N SER A 20 -3.99 17.90 -22.26
CA SER A 20 -3.33 19.21 -22.48
C SER A 20 -2.61 20.03 -21.40
N ASP A 21 -1.37 20.34 -21.78
CA ASP A 21 -0.32 21.24 -21.29
C ASP A 21 -0.72 22.61 -20.70
N SER A 22 -0.04 22.97 -19.60
CA SER A 22 0.82 24.17 -19.54
C SER A 22 1.64 24.22 -18.25
N GLU A 23 2.97 24.16 -18.42
CA GLU A 23 4.05 24.85 -17.70
C GLU A 23 4.13 24.97 -16.16
N GLN A 24 5.32 24.54 -15.68
CA GLN A 24 6.14 25.08 -14.58
C GLN A 24 5.88 24.64 -13.13
N ALA A 25 6.76 23.75 -12.62
CA ALA A 25 7.84 24.11 -11.68
C ALA A 25 8.50 22.83 -11.15
N SER A 26 9.81 22.70 -11.36
CA SER A 26 10.62 21.53 -11.02
C SER A 26 10.72 21.30 -9.51
N PHE A 27 10.21 20.18 -9.02
CA PHE A 27 10.69 19.52 -7.80
C PHE A 27 11.06 18.08 -8.13
N SER A 28 12.34 17.89 -8.46
CA SER A 28 12.90 16.57 -8.79
C SER A 28 12.95 15.68 -7.55
N THR A 29 12.19 14.59 -7.53
CA THR A 29 12.61 13.36 -6.86
C THR A 29 13.29 12.48 -7.91
N PRO A 30 14.63 12.32 -7.87
CA PRO A 30 15.39 11.77 -9.00
C PRO A 30 15.38 10.23 -9.10
N GLU A 31 14.43 9.53 -8.47
CA GLU A 31 14.59 8.08 -8.24
C GLU A 31 13.85 7.15 -9.21
N PHE A 32 12.97 7.66 -10.10
CA PHE A 32 12.22 6.81 -11.05
C PHE A 32 12.27 7.24 -12.53
N SER A 33 12.88 8.38 -12.89
CA SER A 33 12.85 8.93 -14.26
C SER A 33 14.02 8.55 -15.17
N SER A 34 14.99 7.75 -14.71
CA SER A 34 16.18 7.43 -15.49
C SER A 34 16.01 6.15 -16.33
N PRO A 35 16.21 6.18 -17.67
CA PRO A 35 15.90 5.08 -18.59
C PRO A 35 16.84 3.86 -18.54
N GLU A 36 17.84 3.85 -17.64
CA GLU A 36 18.90 2.83 -17.62
C GLU A 36 19.04 2.00 -16.31
N ARG A 37 18.08 2.07 -15.36
CA ARG A 37 18.13 1.14 -14.21
C ARG A 37 17.60 -0.25 -14.60
N SER A 38 18.48 -1.24 -14.51
CA SER A 38 18.13 -2.67 -14.55
C SER A 38 16.91 -2.94 -13.66
N LYS A 39 15.88 -3.63 -14.18
CA LYS A 39 14.71 -4.06 -13.40
C LYS A 39 15.17 -4.57 -12.02
N PRO A 40 14.63 -4.05 -10.90
CA PRO A 40 15.00 -4.55 -9.58
C PRO A 40 14.74 -6.05 -9.54
N LYS A 41 15.74 -6.81 -9.04
CA LYS A 41 15.63 -8.26 -8.93
C LYS A 41 14.65 -8.56 -7.80
N ILE A 42 13.56 -9.25 -8.10
CA ILE A 42 12.50 -9.58 -7.13
C ILE A 42 12.52 -11.04 -6.68
N GLY A 43 13.47 -11.84 -7.17
CA GLY A 43 13.54 -13.27 -6.87
C GLY A 43 12.25 -13.99 -7.29
N SER A 44 11.68 -14.75 -6.37
CA SER A 44 10.41 -15.46 -6.52
C SER A 44 9.22 -14.72 -5.90
N SER A 45 9.35 -13.41 -5.65
CA SER A 45 8.25 -12.59 -5.11
C SER A 45 7.08 -12.51 -6.09
N LEU A 46 5.88 -12.25 -5.56
CA LEU A 46 4.67 -12.07 -6.36
C LEU A 46 4.88 -10.99 -7.43
N TYR A 47 4.40 -11.27 -8.63
CA TYR A 47 4.50 -10.38 -9.78
C TYR A 47 3.26 -10.52 -10.66
N ASP A 48 2.66 -9.39 -11.00
CA ASP A 48 1.56 -9.30 -11.96
C ASP A 48 2.08 -8.69 -13.27
N GLU A 49 2.13 -9.50 -14.32
CA GLU A 49 2.61 -9.09 -15.65
C GLU A 49 1.71 -8.06 -16.32
N GLU A 50 0.39 -8.15 -16.13
CA GLU A 50 -0.57 -7.22 -16.73
C GLU A 50 -0.55 -5.89 -15.98
N GLY A 51 -0.58 -5.93 -14.64
CA GLY A 51 -0.45 -4.75 -13.79
C GLY A 51 0.87 -4.01 -14.00
N ALA A 52 1.97 -4.71 -14.30
CA ALA A 52 3.26 -4.08 -14.58
C ALA A 52 3.23 -3.15 -15.80
N LYS A 53 2.35 -3.39 -16.78
CA LYS A 53 2.26 -2.58 -18.00
C LYS A 53 1.75 -1.17 -17.72
N ILE A 54 0.88 -1.00 -16.72
CA ILE A 54 0.23 0.28 -16.40
C ILE A 54 0.94 1.09 -15.31
N VAL A 55 2.02 0.56 -14.70
CA VAL A 55 2.71 1.21 -13.57
C VAL A 55 3.20 2.61 -13.93
N LYS A 56 3.78 2.77 -15.13
CA LYS A 56 4.30 4.08 -15.59
C LYS A 56 3.19 5.12 -15.66
N ASP A 57 2.03 4.74 -16.18
CA ASP A 57 0.88 5.63 -16.32
C ASP A 57 0.31 6.04 -14.97
N LEU A 58 0.27 5.11 -14.00
CA LEU A 58 -0.12 5.39 -12.62
C LEU A 58 0.84 6.36 -11.92
N MET A 59 2.15 6.18 -12.10
CA MET A 59 3.16 7.08 -11.53
C MET A 59 3.05 8.48 -12.16
N ALA A 60 2.88 8.57 -13.48
CA ALA A 60 2.69 9.84 -14.18
C ALA A 60 1.39 10.55 -13.74
N LYS A 61 0.30 9.81 -13.58
CA LYS A 61 -0.98 10.36 -13.07
C LYS A 61 -0.84 10.88 -11.63
N ALA A 62 -0.10 10.16 -10.78
CA ALA A 62 0.16 10.61 -9.42
C ALA A 62 0.99 11.90 -9.40
N GLU A 63 2.04 11.98 -10.21
CA GLU A 63 2.85 13.19 -10.37
C GLU A 63 2.02 14.38 -10.87
N LYS A 64 1.23 14.17 -11.94
CA LYS A 64 0.30 15.18 -12.49
C LYS A 64 -0.66 15.73 -11.44
N ASN A 65 -1.12 14.88 -10.52
CA ASN A 65 -2.08 15.24 -9.48
C ASN A 65 -1.42 15.67 -8.15
N GLY A 66 -0.09 15.79 -8.10
CA GLY A 66 0.63 16.14 -6.88
C GLY A 66 0.49 15.10 -5.75
N VAL A 67 0.24 13.83 -6.11
CA VAL A 67 0.12 12.71 -5.18
C VAL A 67 1.49 12.10 -4.95
N VAL A 68 1.93 12.10 -3.69
CA VAL A 68 3.20 11.47 -3.29
C VAL A 68 2.99 9.96 -3.10
N ILE A 69 3.63 9.16 -3.95
CA ILE A 69 3.68 7.71 -3.80
C ILE A 69 4.91 7.32 -2.97
N THR A 70 4.69 6.58 -1.88
CA THR A 70 5.76 6.06 -1.02
C THR A 70 5.85 4.55 -1.21
N LEU A 71 6.93 4.08 -1.85
CA LEU A 71 7.22 2.65 -2.06
C LEU A 71 8.27 2.15 -1.06
N PRO A 72 8.28 0.83 -0.75
CA PRO A 72 9.33 0.24 0.08
C PRO A 72 10.70 0.33 -0.61
N VAL A 73 11.74 0.43 0.21
CA VAL A 73 13.15 0.49 -0.20
C VAL A 73 13.98 -0.70 0.27
N ASP A 74 13.44 -1.46 1.22
CA ASP A 74 14.02 -2.64 1.84
C ASP A 74 12.94 -3.63 2.27
N PHE A 75 13.35 -4.87 2.48
CA PHE A 75 12.47 -6.04 2.59
C PHE A 75 13.03 -7.06 3.57
N THR A 76 12.14 -7.69 4.33
CA THR A 76 12.39 -8.98 4.97
C THR A 76 12.06 -10.07 3.97
N ILE A 77 13.07 -10.85 3.58
CA ILE A 77 12.95 -11.90 2.58
C ILE A 77 12.99 -13.29 3.22
N ALA A 78 12.36 -14.26 2.56
CA ALA A 78 12.29 -15.66 2.96
C ALA A 78 12.81 -16.58 1.85
N ASP A 79 13.30 -17.77 2.20
CA ASP A 79 13.73 -18.80 1.24
C ASP A 79 12.57 -19.66 0.71
N LYS A 80 11.41 -19.59 1.36
CA LYS A 80 10.15 -20.23 0.96
C LYS A 80 8.95 -19.51 1.58
N PHE A 81 7.76 -19.73 1.03
CA PHE A 81 6.50 -19.21 1.58
C PHE A 81 6.05 -20.11 2.76
N ASP A 82 6.62 -19.89 3.93
CA ASP A 82 6.42 -20.71 5.12
C ASP A 82 6.70 -19.89 6.39
N GLU A 83 5.90 -20.05 7.43
CA GLU A 83 6.09 -19.40 8.73
C GLU A 83 7.50 -19.64 9.32
N ASN A 84 8.05 -20.83 9.09
CA ASN A 84 9.34 -21.27 9.60
C ASN A 84 10.49 -21.02 8.63
N ALA A 85 10.27 -20.33 7.52
CA ALA A 85 11.31 -19.98 6.55
C ALA A 85 12.53 -19.31 7.19
N ALA A 86 13.70 -19.52 6.58
CA ALA A 86 14.90 -18.76 6.90
C ALA A 86 14.73 -17.34 6.37
N THR A 87 15.14 -16.35 7.15
CA THR A 87 14.97 -14.94 6.80
C THR A 87 16.29 -14.24 6.56
N LYS A 88 16.26 -13.24 5.66
CA LYS A 88 17.36 -12.30 5.39
C LYS A 88 16.76 -10.92 5.11
N GLU A 89 17.64 -9.93 4.98
CA GLU A 89 17.28 -8.59 4.55
C GLU A 89 17.73 -8.36 3.11
N ALA A 90 16.96 -7.59 2.36
CA ALA A 90 17.31 -7.12 1.03
C ALA A 90 16.85 -5.67 0.85
N SER A 91 17.48 -4.96 -0.08
CA SER A 91 17.08 -3.61 -0.50
C SER A 91 16.76 -3.58 -1.99
N VAL A 92 16.07 -2.54 -2.45
CA VAL A 92 15.87 -2.29 -3.89
C VAL A 92 17.22 -2.24 -4.63
N LYS A 93 18.27 -1.69 -3.97
CA LYS A 93 19.62 -1.60 -4.54
C LYS A 93 20.32 -2.96 -4.63
N SER A 94 20.21 -3.80 -3.59
CA SER A 94 20.83 -5.14 -3.60
C SER A 94 20.05 -6.14 -4.46
N GLY A 95 18.74 -5.92 -4.60
CA GLY A 95 17.80 -6.89 -5.13
C GLY A 95 17.54 -8.04 -4.17
N ILE A 96 16.50 -8.81 -4.48
CA ILE A 96 16.13 -10.07 -3.85
C ILE A 96 16.82 -11.21 -4.62
N PRO A 97 17.56 -12.12 -3.95
CA PRO A 97 18.20 -13.27 -4.59
C PRO A 97 17.20 -14.21 -5.28
N ALA A 98 17.65 -14.94 -6.30
CA ALA A 98 16.85 -15.99 -6.93
C ALA A 98 16.44 -17.06 -5.90
N GLY A 99 15.18 -17.52 -5.97
CA GLY A 99 14.60 -18.46 -5.02
C GLY A 99 14.10 -17.84 -3.71
N TRP A 100 14.47 -16.59 -3.41
CA TRP A 100 13.96 -15.86 -2.25
C TRP A 100 12.79 -14.96 -2.63
N LEU A 101 11.92 -14.65 -1.67
CA LEU A 101 10.75 -13.80 -1.86
C LEU A 101 10.62 -12.78 -0.72
N GLY A 102 10.19 -11.56 -1.04
CA GLY A 102 9.88 -10.53 -0.05
C GLY A 102 8.53 -10.78 0.59
N LEU A 103 8.50 -10.92 1.93
CA LEU A 103 7.29 -11.23 2.69
C LEU A 103 6.90 -10.14 3.70
N ASP A 104 7.79 -9.20 3.99
CA ASP A 104 7.49 -7.98 4.75
C ASP A 104 8.40 -6.86 4.27
N CYS A 105 8.03 -5.62 4.57
CA CYS A 105 8.90 -4.47 4.39
C CYS A 105 10.02 -4.45 5.43
N GLY A 106 11.15 -3.85 5.07
CA GLY A 106 12.30 -3.67 5.97
C GLY A 106 12.18 -2.42 6.83
N PRO A 107 13.12 -2.22 7.78
CA PRO A 107 13.07 -1.12 8.75
C PRO A 107 13.12 0.26 8.11
N GLU A 108 13.81 0.47 6.99
CA GLU A 108 13.86 1.78 6.32
C GLU A 108 12.54 2.12 5.63
N SER A 109 11.86 1.12 5.07
CA SER A 109 10.51 1.26 4.51
C SER A 109 9.49 1.58 5.60
N VAL A 110 9.57 0.91 6.74
CA VAL A 110 8.71 1.19 7.90
C VAL A 110 8.83 2.65 8.33
N LYS A 111 10.05 3.19 8.43
CA LYS A 111 10.26 4.61 8.77
C LYS A 111 9.51 5.53 7.80
N LYS A 112 9.64 5.28 6.49
CA LYS A 112 8.95 6.09 5.45
C LYS A 112 7.42 6.01 5.57
N PHE A 113 6.88 4.81 5.79
CA PHE A 113 5.44 4.62 5.95
C PHE A 113 4.92 5.31 7.21
N VAL A 114 5.60 5.13 8.35
CA VAL A 114 5.25 5.76 9.62
C VAL A 114 5.30 7.29 9.52
N GLU A 115 6.27 7.84 8.78
CA GLU A 115 6.36 9.27 8.50
C GLU A 115 5.16 9.77 7.66
N ALA A 116 4.80 9.04 6.60
CA ALA A 116 3.66 9.36 5.75
C ALA A 116 2.33 9.33 6.54
N VAL A 117 2.12 8.29 7.34
CA VAL A 117 0.97 8.16 8.25
C VAL A 117 0.93 9.33 9.25
N GLY A 118 2.09 9.71 9.80
CA GLY A 118 2.22 10.79 10.78
C GLY A 118 1.77 12.17 10.28
N ARG A 119 1.79 12.41 8.96
CA ARG A 119 1.37 13.70 8.36
C ARG A 119 -0.10 13.73 7.97
N ALA A 120 -0.80 12.59 7.97
CA ALA A 120 -2.15 12.48 7.47
C ALA A 120 -3.19 13.01 8.47
N LYS A 121 -4.22 13.67 7.95
CA LYS A 121 -5.44 14.05 8.72
C LYS A 121 -6.58 13.07 8.54
N GLN A 122 -6.53 12.29 7.46
CA GLN A 122 -7.44 11.22 7.14
C GLN A 122 -6.67 10.12 6.44
N ILE A 123 -6.89 8.87 6.86
CA ILE A 123 -6.23 7.67 6.34
C ILE A 123 -7.31 6.68 5.93
N VAL A 124 -7.15 6.13 4.73
CA VAL A 124 -7.79 4.88 4.34
C VAL A 124 -6.69 3.85 4.13
N TRP A 125 -6.78 2.73 4.83
CA TRP A 125 -5.80 1.65 4.72
C TRP A 125 -6.51 0.35 4.32
N ASN A 126 -6.08 -0.21 3.18
CA ASN A 126 -6.56 -1.47 2.64
C ASN A 126 -5.36 -2.33 2.20
N GLY A 127 -5.18 -3.46 2.87
CA GLY A 127 -4.12 -4.44 2.63
C GLY A 127 -2.93 -4.30 3.60
N PRO A 128 -2.52 -5.35 4.32
CA PRO A 128 -1.30 -5.34 5.12
C PRO A 128 -0.05 -5.15 4.24
N VAL A 129 1.05 -4.68 4.85
CA VAL A 129 2.33 -4.41 4.15
C VAL A 129 3.29 -5.61 4.13
N GLY A 130 2.84 -6.74 4.68
CA GLY A 130 3.56 -8.01 4.77
C GLY A 130 2.61 -9.15 5.14
N VAL A 131 3.12 -10.38 5.19
CA VAL A 131 2.39 -11.61 5.59
C VAL A 131 2.23 -11.62 7.12
N PHE A 132 1.30 -10.80 7.60
CA PHE A 132 1.12 -10.48 9.02
C PHE A 132 0.68 -11.67 9.88
N GLU A 133 0.18 -12.73 9.25
CA GLU A 133 -0.22 -13.99 9.88
C GLU A 133 0.97 -14.61 10.61
N TRP A 134 2.18 -14.46 10.08
CA TRP A 134 3.42 -15.03 10.60
C TRP A 134 4.26 -13.98 11.29
N ASP A 135 4.64 -14.20 12.55
CA ASP A 135 5.29 -13.17 13.37
C ASP A 135 6.64 -12.68 12.82
N LYS A 136 7.35 -13.52 12.05
CA LYS A 136 8.58 -13.13 11.34
C LYS A 136 8.36 -12.06 10.27
N PHE A 137 7.14 -11.96 9.74
CA PHE A 137 6.77 -11.11 8.60
C PHE A 137 5.62 -10.14 8.93
N ALA A 138 5.37 -9.93 10.22
CA ALA A 138 4.29 -9.07 10.72
C ALA A 138 4.78 -7.70 11.23
N LYS A 139 6.10 -7.48 11.28
CA LYS A 139 6.69 -6.31 11.94
C LYS A 139 6.33 -5.01 11.22
N GLY A 140 6.35 -5.01 9.89
CA GLY A 140 5.97 -3.86 9.09
C GLY A 140 4.53 -3.47 9.31
N THR A 141 3.62 -4.42 9.16
CA THR A 141 2.18 -4.22 9.38
C THR A 141 1.88 -3.76 10.80
N LYS A 142 2.54 -4.35 11.81
CA LYS A 142 2.39 -3.94 13.21
C LYS A 142 2.84 -2.49 13.45
N ALA A 143 4.00 -2.10 12.92
CA ALA A 143 4.51 -0.74 13.08
C ALA A 143 3.61 0.31 12.42
N VAL A 144 3.06 0.00 11.24
CA VAL A 144 2.07 0.86 10.58
C VAL A 144 0.79 0.96 11.41
N MET A 145 0.27 -0.16 11.92
CA MET A 145 -0.91 -0.17 12.79
C MET A 145 -0.71 0.67 14.05
N ASP A 146 0.42 0.50 14.75
CA ASP A 146 0.73 1.26 15.96
C ASP A 146 0.76 2.77 15.67
N LYS A 147 1.30 3.17 14.50
CA LYS A 147 1.29 4.58 14.09
C LYS A 147 -0.11 5.08 13.74
N VAL A 148 -0.92 4.26 13.06
CA VAL A 148 -2.33 4.59 12.74
C VAL A 148 -3.14 4.82 14.01
N VAL A 149 -3.00 3.95 15.01
CA VAL A 149 -3.62 4.12 16.34
C VAL A 149 -3.14 5.41 17.00
N GLU A 150 -1.83 5.67 17.00
CA GLU A 150 -1.26 6.89 17.58
C GLU A 150 -1.86 8.17 16.97
N VAL A 151 -1.96 8.26 15.64
CA VAL A 151 -2.51 9.44 14.99
C VAL A 151 -4.03 9.54 15.13
N THR A 152 -4.73 8.40 15.26
CA THR A 152 -6.17 8.40 15.57
C THR A 152 -6.43 9.07 16.91
N GLY A 153 -5.66 8.70 17.95
CA GLY A 153 -5.74 9.33 19.27
C GLY A 153 -5.43 10.85 19.26
N LYS A 154 -4.83 11.36 18.18
CA LYS A 154 -4.54 12.78 17.95
C LYS A 154 -5.57 13.47 17.05
N GLY A 155 -6.67 12.79 16.71
CA GLY A 155 -7.78 13.35 15.93
C GLY A 155 -7.70 13.10 14.42
N CYS A 156 -6.81 12.22 13.94
CA CYS A 156 -6.83 11.76 12.55
C CYS A 156 -8.01 10.79 12.34
N ILE A 157 -8.76 10.96 11.25
CA ILE A 157 -9.81 10.01 10.86
C ILE A 157 -9.15 8.80 10.21
N THR A 158 -9.34 7.60 10.76
CA THR A 158 -8.69 6.38 10.28
C THR A 158 -9.73 5.32 9.90
N ILE A 159 -9.71 4.93 8.63
CA ILE A 159 -10.62 3.96 8.04
C ILE A 159 -9.80 2.74 7.62
N ILE A 160 -10.06 1.61 8.27
CA ILE A 160 -9.49 0.32 7.91
C ILE A 160 -10.49 -0.40 7.01
N GLY A 161 -10.03 -0.90 5.86
CA GLY A 161 -10.87 -1.63 4.92
C GLY A 161 -10.26 -2.96 4.50
N GLY A 162 -11.11 -3.96 4.35
CA GLY A 162 -10.72 -5.29 3.85
C GLY A 162 -10.62 -6.34 4.95
N GLY A 163 -10.95 -7.58 4.59
CA GLY A 163 -10.98 -8.72 5.52
C GLY A 163 -9.65 -8.88 6.25
N ASP A 164 -8.55 -9.01 5.53
CA ASP A 164 -7.23 -9.23 6.12
C ASP A 164 -6.75 -8.05 6.98
N THR A 165 -7.07 -6.81 6.56
CA THR A 165 -6.67 -5.62 7.33
C THR A 165 -7.54 -5.46 8.58
N ALA A 166 -8.82 -5.83 8.53
CA ALA A 166 -9.67 -5.95 9.71
C ALA A 166 -9.17 -7.08 10.65
N THR A 167 -8.69 -8.21 10.10
CA THR A 167 -8.06 -9.27 10.90
C THR A 167 -6.77 -8.79 11.58
N CYS A 168 -6.01 -7.88 10.97
CA CYS A 168 -4.90 -7.21 11.64
C CYS A 168 -5.37 -6.41 12.87
N CYS A 169 -6.51 -5.72 12.76
CA CYS A 169 -7.08 -4.99 13.89
C CYS A 169 -7.44 -5.92 15.04
N ALA A 170 -8.09 -7.04 14.74
CA ALA A 170 -8.45 -8.06 15.71
C ALA A 170 -7.21 -8.74 16.33
N LYS A 171 -6.19 -9.08 15.53
CA LYS A 171 -4.94 -9.71 16.00
C LYS A 171 -4.22 -8.88 17.08
N TRP A 172 -4.36 -7.56 17.03
CA TRP A 172 -3.64 -6.63 17.92
C TRP A 172 -4.56 -5.79 18.82
N ASP A 173 -5.83 -6.18 18.96
CA ASP A 173 -6.81 -5.50 19.81
C ASP A 173 -6.87 -3.99 19.54
N THR A 174 -7.05 -3.62 18.27
CA THR A 174 -7.09 -2.21 17.81
C THR A 174 -8.39 -1.81 17.13
N GLU A 175 -9.40 -2.69 17.11
CA GLU A 175 -10.70 -2.44 16.46
C GLU A 175 -11.40 -1.20 17.03
N ASP A 176 -11.27 -0.95 18.35
CA ASP A 176 -11.81 0.19 19.07
C ASP A 176 -10.87 1.41 19.10
N LYS A 177 -9.69 1.30 18.50
CA LYS A 177 -8.61 2.32 18.52
C LYS A 177 -8.47 3.07 17.20
N VAL A 178 -9.29 2.73 16.21
CA VAL A 178 -9.39 3.38 14.89
C VAL A 178 -10.78 3.98 14.70
N SER A 179 -10.96 4.89 13.75
CA SER A 179 -12.27 5.55 13.57
C SER A 179 -13.33 4.62 12.97
N HIS A 180 -12.93 3.72 12.06
CA HIS A 180 -13.83 2.76 11.43
C HIS A 180 -13.08 1.51 10.94
N VAL A 181 -13.68 0.34 11.16
CA VAL A 181 -13.24 -0.94 10.57
C VAL A 181 -14.33 -1.46 9.65
N SER A 182 -14.04 -1.52 8.35
CA SER A 182 -14.91 -2.04 7.32
C SER A 182 -14.51 -3.45 6.91
N THR A 183 -15.48 -4.36 6.89
CA THR A 183 -15.32 -5.71 6.34
C THR A 183 -15.37 -5.71 4.81
N GLY A 184 -15.87 -4.64 4.18
CA GLY A 184 -16.08 -4.56 2.74
C GLY A 184 -14.81 -4.19 1.99
N GLY A 185 -13.86 -5.11 1.81
CA GLY A 185 -12.58 -4.84 1.13
C GLY A 185 -12.71 -4.19 -0.25
N GLY A 186 -13.07 -4.98 -1.26
CA GLY A 186 -13.25 -4.49 -2.63
C GLY A 186 -14.36 -3.44 -2.73
N ALA A 187 -15.48 -3.65 -2.04
CA ALA A 187 -16.61 -2.72 -2.05
C ALA A 187 -16.24 -1.32 -1.51
N SER A 188 -15.40 -1.22 -0.48
CA SER A 188 -14.95 0.08 0.04
C SER A 188 -14.01 0.77 -0.95
N LEU A 189 -13.19 0.03 -1.70
CA LEU A 189 -12.33 0.61 -2.73
C LEU A 189 -13.16 1.10 -3.93
N GLU A 190 -14.14 0.32 -4.41
CA GLU A 190 -15.05 0.76 -5.48
C GLU A 190 -15.85 2.01 -5.08
N LEU A 191 -16.27 2.09 -3.83
CA LEU A 191 -16.90 3.29 -3.29
C LEU A 191 -15.95 4.50 -3.33
N LEU A 192 -14.67 4.31 -3.01
CA LEU A 192 -13.65 5.36 -3.04
C LEU A 192 -13.21 5.73 -4.47
N GLU A 193 -13.38 4.81 -5.43
CA GLU A 193 -13.25 5.09 -6.86
C GLU A 193 -14.41 5.96 -7.38
N GLY A 194 -15.45 6.21 -6.56
CA GLY A 194 -16.61 7.02 -6.91
C GLY A 194 -17.70 6.23 -7.65
N LYS A 195 -17.64 4.90 -7.64
CA LYS A 195 -18.65 4.04 -8.26
C LYS A 195 -19.92 4.00 -7.42
N VAL A 196 -21.06 3.88 -8.09
CA VAL A 196 -22.32 3.54 -7.43
C VAL A 196 -22.30 2.06 -7.13
N LEU A 197 -22.38 1.70 -5.85
CA LEU A 197 -22.45 0.31 -5.44
C LEU A 197 -23.87 -0.22 -5.68
N PRO A 198 -24.06 -1.30 -6.49
CA PRO A 198 -25.40 -1.79 -6.85
C PRO A 198 -26.30 -2.12 -5.64
N GLY A 199 -25.71 -2.65 -4.57
CA GLY A 199 -26.44 -2.97 -3.34
C GLY A 199 -26.88 -1.74 -2.54
N VAL A 200 -26.18 -0.60 -2.68
CA VAL A 200 -26.56 0.66 -2.03
C VAL A 200 -27.62 1.38 -2.85
N ASP A 201 -27.48 1.37 -4.18
CA ASP A 201 -28.45 1.96 -5.11
C ASP A 201 -29.83 1.31 -5.03
N ALA A 202 -29.87 0.00 -4.74
CA ALA A 202 -31.11 -0.74 -4.58
C ALA A 202 -31.88 -0.39 -3.28
N LEU A 203 -31.32 0.41 -2.37
CA LEU A 203 -32.02 0.84 -1.16
C LEU A 203 -33.06 1.91 -1.51
N SER A 204 -34.23 1.85 -0.87
CA SER A 204 -35.27 2.87 -1.05
C SER A 204 -34.76 4.25 -0.63
N SER A 205 -34.96 5.26 -1.49
CA SER A 205 -34.83 6.65 -1.06
C SER A 205 -36.00 7.05 -0.14
N ILE A 206 -35.78 8.09 0.67
CA ILE A 206 -36.84 8.76 1.45
C ILE A 206 -37.74 9.55 0.50
#